data_AF-A0A5C7KW73-F1
#
_entry.id   AF-A0A5C7KW73-F1
#
_cell.length_a   1.000
_cell.length_b   1.000
_cell.length_c   1.000
_cell.angle_alpha   90.00
_cell.angle_beta   90.00
_cell.angle_gamma   90.00
#
_symmetry.space_group_name_H-M   'P 1'
#
loop_
_entity.id
_entity.type
_entity.pdbx_description
1 polymer ?
#
loop_
_entity_poly.entity_id
_entity_poly.type
_entity_poly.pdbx_seq_one_letter_code
_entity_poly.pdbx_strand_id
1 'polypeptide(L)'
;MKWQYIAILILAITTVVFGYFYLRSEDPMVSPGAGVIEKTEKPYDKYSFERLVSRVDSPSKIEIGEEIAKTEAYSSYIFYYTSEGRRISGQLNLPNLSRLMGVVVMARGYVEKDGYTTGTGTRNAAAVYAKNGYITIAPDFSGYGQSDAEDANALGARLVKPVEILDLIASLSTLPQADLNNVFLWGHSNGGQIMLSVARGARSETESQPTGLHPEGAGTNSLGAGV
;
A
#
# COMPACT_ATOMS: atom_id res chain seq x y z
N MET A 1 40.22 -11.50 72.23
CA MET A 1 39.36 -10.30 72.38
C MET A 1 39.64 -9.19 71.36
N LYS A 2 40.89 -8.82 71.02
CA LYS A 2 41.14 -7.65 70.13
C LYS A 2 40.68 -7.81 68.66
N TRP A 3 40.69 -9.04 68.12
CA TRP A 3 40.30 -9.31 66.72
C TRP A 3 38.81 -9.08 66.44
N GLN A 4 37.93 -9.30 67.43
CA GLN A 4 36.49 -9.07 67.29
C GLN A 4 36.17 -7.59 67.11
N TYR A 5 36.88 -6.70 67.82
CA TYR A 5 36.73 -5.25 67.64
C TYR A 5 37.21 -4.76 66.28
N ILE A 6 38.28 -5.36 65.74
CA ILE A 6 38.79 -5.05 64.39
C ILE A 6 37.77 -5.47 63.33
N ALA A 7 37.17 -6.66 63.47
CA ALA A 7 36.16 -7.15 62.54
C ALA A 7 34.89 -6.27 62.54
N ILE A 8 34.44 -5.83 63.72
CA ILE A 8 33.30 -4.92 63.86
C ILE A 8 33.60 -3.55 63.22
N LEU A 9 34.82 -3.04 63.40
CA LEU A 9 35.23 -1.76 62.81
C LEU A 9 35.26 -1.84 61.27
N ILE A 10 35.78 -2.93 60.71
CA ILE A 10 35.80 -3.14 59.26
C ILE A 10 34.37 -3.24 58.71
N LEU A 11 33.49 -3.99 59.39
CA LEU A 11 32.09 -4.12 58.97
C LEU A 11 31.38 -2.75 58.98
N ALA A 12 31.60 -1.94 60.03
CA ALA A 12 31.05 -0.60 60.14
C ALA A 12 31.56 0.34 59.03
N ILE A 13 32.86 0.29 58.71
CA ILE A 13 33.43 1.08 57.62
C ILE A 13 32.86 0.65 56.27
N THR A 14 32.74 -0.66 56.02
CA THR A 14 32.16 -1.16 54.76
C THR A 14 30.70 -0.78 54.59
N THR A 15 29.90 -0.79 55.67
CA THR A 15 28.49 -0.37 55.61
C THR A 15 28.35 1.13 55.40
N VAL A 16 29.22 1.95 56.00
CA VAL A 16 29.23 3.40 55.77
C VAL A 16 29.66 3.73 54.33
N VAL A 17 30.71 3.07 53.82
CA VAL A 17 31.17 3.26 52.44
C VAL A 17 30.10 2.81 51.45
N PHE A 18 29.50 1.63 51.66
CA PHE A 18 28.43 1.14 50.80
C PHE A 18 27.18 2.04 50.85
N GLY A 19 26.77 2.47 52.04
CA GLY A 19 25.67 3.41 52.21
C GLY A 19 25.95 4.77 51.56
N TYR A 20 27.17 5.27 51.64
CA TYR A 20 27.59 6.49 50.95
C TYR A 20 27.50 6.36 49.43
N PHE A 21 27.93 5.23 48.86
CA PHE A 21 27.80 4.98 47.42
C PHE A 21 26.34 4.76 47.00
N TYR A 22 25.53 4.06 47.80
CA TYR A 22 24.12 3.81 47.52
C TYR A 22 23.26 5.09 47.59
N LEU A 23 23.54 5.97 48.55
CA LEU A 23 22.87 7.28 48.66
C LEU A 23 23.38 8.29 47.63
N ARG A 24 24.57 8.06 47.04
CA ARG A 24 25.14 8.87 45.96
C ARG A 24 24.81 8.31 44.57
N SER A 25 24.38 7.05 44.47
CA SER A 25 23.94 6.39 43.23
C SER A 25 22.48 6.71 42.89
N GLU A 26 22.05 7.95 43.14
CA GLU A 26 21.00 8.54 42.34
C GLU A 26 21.63 8.96 41.01
N ASP A 27 22.06 7.98 40.20
CA ASP A 27 22.18 8.23 38.77
C ASP A 27 20.76 8.58 38.33
N PRO A 28 20.46 9.85 37.97
CA PRO A 28 19.14 10.18 37.51
C PRO A 28 18.85 9.27 36.33
N MET A 29 17.75 8.51 36.38
CA MET A 29 17.30 7.76 35.22
C MET A 29 17.04 8.76 34.10
N VAL A 30 18.03 8.93 33.22
CA VAL A 30 17.91 9.75 32.04
C VAL A 30 16.88 9.06 31.17
N SER A 31 15.67 9.61 31.11
CA SER A 31 14.68 9.19 30.13
C SER A 31 15.33 9.27 28.75
N PRO A 32 15.28 8.21 27.91
CA PRO A 32 15.89 8.21 26.59
C PRO A 32 15.37 9.31 25.64
N GLY A 33 14.42 10.16 26.07
CA GLY A 33 13.76 11.19 25.27
C GLY A 33 14.05 12.64 25.69
N ALA A 34 15.00 12.93 26.58
CA ALA A 34 15.34 14.31 26.98
C ALA A 34 16.41 14.97 26.08
N GLY A 35 16.79 14.34 24.97
CA GLY A 35 17.54 14.97 23.90
C GLY A 35 16.62 15.82 23.03
N VAL A 36 17.14 16.91 22.48
CA VAL A 36 16.49 17.68 21.42
C VAL A 36 15.93 16.69 20.40
N ILE A 37 14.59 16.64 20.23
CA ILE A 37 13.96 15.88 19.15
C ILE A 37 14.40 16.58 17.86
N GLU A 38 15.56 16.18 17.33
CA GLU A 38 15.93 16.50 15.98
C GLU A 38 14.79 15.97 15.11
N LYS A 39 14.15 16.85 14.33
CA LYS A 39 13.02 16.50 13.47
C LYS A 39 13.52 15.47 12.46
N THR A 40 13.44 14.19 12.81
CA THR A 40 13.89 13.10 11.95
C THR A 40 13.05 13.18 10.68
N GLU A 41 13.71 13.38 9.55
CA GLU A 41 13.03 13.33 8.26
C GLU A 41 12.43 11.94 8.08
N LYS A 42 11.13 11.90 7.79
CA LYS A 42 10.40 10.66 7.51
C LYS A 42 10.06 10.60 6.02
N PRO A 43 11.03 10.24 5.16
CA PRO A 43 10.87 10.30 3.71
C PRO A 43 9.75 9.38 3.19
N TYR A 44 9.37 8.37 3.97
CA TYR A 44 8.31 7.42 3.61
C TYR A 44 6.95 7.72 4.22
N ASP A 45 6.80 8.83 4.95
CA ASP A 45 5.48 9.28 5.45
C ASP A 45 4.51 9.54 4.28
N LYS A 46 5.03 9.83 3.07
CA LYS A 46 4.22 9.93 1.85
C LYS A 46 3.44 8.64 1.50
N TYR A 47 3.86 7.49 2.04
CA TYR A 47 3.19 6.20 1.86
C TYR A 47 2.28 5.82 3.04
N SER A 48 2.06 6.72 4.02
CA SER A 48 1.12 6.47 5.12
C SER A 48 -0.31 6.34 4.59
N PHE A 49 -1.17 5.63 5.32
CA PHE A 49 -2.57 5.49 4.92
C PHE A 49 -3.29 6.83 4.81
N GLU A 50 -2.98 7.78 5.70
CA GLU A 50 -3.54 9.13 5.62
C GLU A 50 -3.19 9.79 4.28
N ARG A 51 -1.93 9.67 3.84
CA ARG A 51 -1.47 10.20 2.55
C ARG A 51 -2.06 9.44 1.36
N LEU A 52 -2.19 8.12 1.46
CA LEU A 52 -2.81 7.30 0.42
C LEU A 52 -4.31 7.58 0.27
N VAL A 53 -4.99 8.00 1.33
CA VAL A 53 -6.42 8.37 1.30
C VAL A 53 -6.63 9.78 0.76
N SER A 54 -5.72 10.71 1.08
CA SER A 54 -5.78 12.11 0.65
C SER A 54 -5.00 12.40 -0.64
N ARG A 55 -4.54 11.37 -1.35
CA ARG A 55 -3.74 11.52 -2.57
C ARG A 55 -4.59 12.09 -3.70
N VAL A 56 -3.93 12.80 -4.61
CA VAL A 56 -4.52 13.22 -5.88
C VAL A 56 -3.97 12.32 -6.96
N ASP A 57 -4.84 11.60 -7.64
CA ASP A 57 -4.42 10.67 -8.69
C ASP A 57 -4.04 11.42 -9.96
N SER A 58 -2.93 10.99 -10.57
CA SER A 58 -2.46 11.50 -11.85
C SER A 58 -2.33 10.33 -12.83
N PRO A 59 -3.37 10.07 -13.63
CA PRO A 59 -3.35 8.99 -14.61
C PRO A 59 -2.18 9.16 -15.58
N SER A 60 -1.53 8.04 -15.88
CA SER A 60 -0.57 7.94 -16.97
C SER A 60 -1.15 7.09 -18.09
N LYS A 61 -0.62 7.23 -19.31
CA LYS A 61 -1.05 6.41 -20.43
C LYS A 61 -0.61 4.96 -20.20
N ILE A 62 -1.54 4.02 -20.30
CA ILE A 62 -1.24 2.59 -20.40
C ILE A 62 -0.81 2.31 -21.84
N GLU A 63 0.45 1.94 -22.02
CA GLU A 63 1.04 1.56 -23.31
C GLU A 63 1.03 0.04 -23.45
N ILE A 64 0.33 -0.46 -24.47
CA ILE A 64 0.35 -1.90 -24.81
C ILE A 64 1.58 -2.16 -25.68
N GLY A 65 2.46 -3.02 -25.19
CA GLY A 65 3.70 -3.43 -25.83
C GLY A 65 3.58 -4.77 -26.54
N GLU A 66 4.62 -5.60 -26.41
CA GLU A 66 4.76 -6.89 -27.09
C GLU A 66 3.67 -7.90 -26.70
N GLU A 67 3.15 -8.65 -27.68
CA GLU A 67 2.29 -9.81 -27.46
C GLU A 67 3.14 -11.00 -27.00
N ILE A 68 2.91 -11.49 -25.79
CA ILE A 68 3.70 -12.58 -25.17
C ILE A 68 3.00 -13.93 -25.21
N ALA A 69 1.68 -13.95 -25.45
CA ALA A 69 0.93 -15.17 -25.68
C ALA A 69 -0.37 -14.87 -26.42
N LYS A 70 -0.82 -15.81 -27.24
CA LYS A 70 -2.11 -15.75 -27.92
C LYS A 70 -2.82 -17.10 -27.80
N THR A 71 -4.07 -17.05 -27.38
CA THR A 71 -4.94 -18.22 -27.27
C THR A 71 -6.26 -17.93 -27.99
N GLU A 72 -7.11 -18.96 -28.15
CA GLU A 72 -8.47 -18.75 -28.67
C GLU A 72 -9.28 -17.82 -27.74
N ALA A 73 -9.08 -17.91 -26.42
CA ALA A 73 -9.88 -17.21 -25.43
C ALA A 73 -9.43 -15.78 -25.09
N TYR A 74 -8.12 -15.51 -25.15
CA TYR A 74 -7.54 -14.20 -24.83
C TYR A 74 -6.13 -14.05 -25.43
N SER A 75 -5.68 -12.80 -25.53
CA SER A 75 -4.31 -12.43 -25.90
C SER A 75 -3.61 -11.74 -24.72
N SER A 76 -2.32 -12.03 -24.54
CA SER A 76 -1.48 -11.50 -23.46
C SER A 76 -0.43 -10.54 -24.02
N TYR A 77 -0.27 -9.40 -23.36
CA TYR A 77 0.68 -8.36 -23.72
C TYR A 77 1.54 -7.97 -22.51
N ILE A 78 2.74 -7.48 -22.78
CA ILE A 78 3.41 -6.58 -21.86
C ILE A 78 2.71 -5.22 -21.93
N PHE A 79 2.45 -4.59 -20.80
CA PHE A 79 2.02 -3.21 -20.75
C PHE A 79 3.00 -2.36 -19.95
N TYR A 80 2.95 -1.05 -20.15
CA TYR A 80 3.68 -0.08 -19.35
C TYR A 80 2.78 1.07 -18.89
N TYR A 81 3.14 1.66 -17.76
CA TYR A 81 2.57 2.89 -17.23
C TYR A 81 3.62 3.58 -16.37
N THR A 82 3.32 4.79 -15.89
CA THR A 82 4.22 5.54 -15.02
C THR A 82 3.66 5.61 -13.61
N SER A 83 4.51 5.36 -12.62
CA SER A 83 4.21 5.53 -11.19
C SER A 83 5.42 6.09 -10.47
N GLU A 84 5.24 7.13 -9.64
CA GLU A 84 6.33 7.76 -8.88
C GLU A 84 7.55 8.14 -9.75
N GLY A 85 7.31 8.56 -10.99
CA GLY A 85 8.36 8.91 -11.96
C GLY A 85 9.13 7.72 -12.55
N ARG A 86 8.68 6.49 -12.28
CA ARG A 86 9.26 5.23 -12.80
C ARG A 86 8.33 4.63 -13.84
N ARG A 87 8.91 4.07 -14.90
CA ARG A 87 8.20 3.22 -15.85
C ARG A 87 8.02 1.83 -15.24
N ILE A 88 6.77 1.41 -15.10
CA ILE A 88 6.41 0.11 -14.54
C ILE A 88 5.84 -0.77 -15.66
N SER A 89 6.37 -1.97 -15.80
CA SER A 89 5.88 -2.99 -16.72
C SER A 89 4.89 -3.94 -16.04
N GLY A 90 4.19 -4.74 -16.83
CA GLY A 90 3.39 -5.84 -16.31
C GLY A 90 2.74 -6.69 -17.38
N GLN A 91 1.92 -7.65 -16.97
CA GLN A 91 1.12 -8.49 -17.85
C GLN A 91 -0.31 -7.94 -17.97
N LEU A 92 -0.77 -7.76 -19.21
CA LEU A 92 -2.15 -7.45 -19.56
C LEU A 92 -2.73 -8.65 -20.33
N ASN A 93 -3.89 -9.16 -19.93
CA ASN A 93 -4.65 -10.11 -20.75
C ASN A 93 -5.95 -9.48 -21.21
N LEU A 94 -6.19 -9.51 -22.52
CA LEU A 94 -7.41 -9.04 -23.18
C LEU A 94 -8.22 -10.23 -23.66
N PRO A 95 -9.43 -10.47 -23.11
CA PRO A 95 -10.34 -11.51 -23.59
C PRO A 95 -10.74 -11.29 -25.05
N ASN A 96 -10.81 -12.38 -25.82
CA ASN A 96 -11.32 -12.37 -27.19
C ASN A 96 -12.85 -12.51 -27.22
N LEU A 97 -13.54 -11.82 -26.31
CA LEU A 97 -14.99 -11.83 -26.17
C LEU A 97 -15.56 -10.46 -26.53
N SER A 98 -16.74 -10.46 -27.17
CA SER A 98 -17.45 -9.21 -27.51
C SER A 98 -17.94 -8.46 -26.28
N ARG A 99 -18.19 -9.17 -25.18
CA ARG A 99 -18.60 -8.60 -23.90
C ARG A 99 -17.55 -8.87 -22.83
N LEU A 100 -17.07 -7.79 -22.23
CA LEU A 100 -16.18 -7.82 -21.08
C LEU A 100 -16.96 -7.73 -19.77
N MET A 101 -16.44 -8.36 -18.72
CA MET A 101 -17.05 -8.39 -17.38
C MET A 101 -16.46 -7.33 -16.42
N GLY A 102 -15.35 -6.72 -16.79
CA GLY A 102 -14.63 -5.75 -15.96
C GLY A 102 -13.12 -5.96 -16.00
N VAL A 103 -12.41 -5.27 -15.10
CA VAL A 103 -10.96 -5.33 -14.96
C VAL A 103 -10.61 -5.93 -13.60
N VAL A 104 -9.76 -6.96 -13.58
CA VAL A 104 -9.16 -7.48 -12.35
C VAL A 104 -7.73 -6.97 -12.26
N VAL A 105 -7.48 -6.07 -11.32
CA VAL A 105 -6.14 -5.58 -10.98
C VAL A 105 -5.51 -6.55 -10.00
N MET A 106 -4.33 -7.08 -10.35
CA MET A 106 -3.75 -8.24 -9.66
C MET A 106 -2.38 -7.91 -9.07
N ALA A 107 -2.12 -8.34 -7.84
CA ALA A 107 -0.80 -8.26 -7.21
C ALA A 107 -0.30 -9.66 -6.83
N ARG A 108 0.91 -9.97 -7.27
CA ARG A 108 1.62 -11.20 -6.87
C ARG A 108 2.08 -11.14 -5.42
N GLY A 109 2.38 -12.33 -4.87
CA GLY A 109 3.16 -12.46 -3.65
C GLY A 109 4.65 -12.16 -3.87
N TYR A 110 5.43 -12.36 -2.81
CA TYR A 110 6.89 -12.30 -2.92
C TYR A 110 7.41 -13.33 -3.92
N VAL A 111 8.34 -12.90 -4.76
CA VAL A 111 9.07 -13.74 -5.72
C VAL A 111 10.50 -13.22 -5.73
N GLU A 112 11.47 -14.12 -5.84
CA GLU A 112 12.86 -13.75 -6.02
C GLU A 112 13.05 -13.02 -7.36
N LYS A 113 14.00 -12.08 -7.42
CA LYS A 113 14.27 -11.32 -8.64
C LYS A 113 14.99 -12.16 -9.69
N ASP A 114 15.88 -13.05 -9.24
CA ASP A 114 16.62 -13.91 -10.14
C ASP A 114 15.66 -14.87 -10.84
N GLY A 115 15.76 -14.95 -12.17
CA GLY A 115 14.83 -15.72 -12.99
C GLY A 115 13.39 -15.21 -13.06
N TYR A 116 13.08 -14.01 -12.55
CA TYR A 116 11.73 -13.44 -12.65
C TYR A 116 11.33 -13.21 -14.11
N THR A 117 10.09 -13.60 -14.46
CA THR A 117 9.46 -13.26 -15.74
C THR A 117 8.10 -12.63 -15.52
N THR A 118 7.68 -11.74 -16.41
CA THR A 118 6.40 -11.04 -16.30
C THR A 118 5.21 -12.01 -16.15
N GLY A 119 4.34 -11.71 -15.19
CA GLY A 119 3.21 -12.55 -14.80
C GLY A 119 3.55 -13.66 -13.78
N THR A 120 4.81 -13.80 -13.34
CA THR A 120 5.15 -14.78 -12.31
C THR A 120 4.36 -14.51 -11.02
N GLY A 121 3.64 -15.52 -10.53
CA GLY A 121 2.78 -15.41 -9.34
C GLY A 121 1.34 -14.93 -9.61
N THR A 122 1.01 -14.47 -10.81
CA THR A 122 -0.38 -14.10 -11.20
C THR A 122 -0.90 -14.90 -12.40
N ARG A 123 -0.03 -15.38 -13.30
CA ARG A 123 -0.34 -15.96 -14.61
C ARG A 123 -1.50 -16.96 -14.61
N ASN A 124 -1.50 -17.92 -13.68
CA ASN A 124 -2.53 -18.97 -13.65
C ASN A 124 -3.92 -18.41 -13.31
N ALA A 125 -4.01 -17.56 -12.28
CA ALA A 125 -5.28 -16.92 -11.92
C ALA A 125 -5.71 -15.93 -13.01
N ALA A 126 -4.77 -15.17 -13.57
CA ALA A 126 -5.02 -14.20 -14.64
C ALA A 126 -5.62 -14.90 -15.87
N ALA A 127 -5.09 -16.06 -16.25
CA ALA A 127 -5.61 -16.87 -17.35
C ALA A 127 -7.05 -17.35 -17.09
N VAL A 128 -7.39 -17.75 -15.85
CA VAL A 128 -8.75 -18.17 -15.50
C VAL A 128 -9.73 -17.00 -15.64
N TYR A 129 -9.40 -15.83 -15.10
CA TYR A 129 -10.26 -14.65 -15.23
C TYR A 129 -10.38 -14.17 -16.68
N ALA A 130 -9.28 -14.15 -17.44
CA ALA A 130 -9.27 -13.76 -18.85
C ALA A 130 -10.17 -14.66 -19.70
N LYS A 131 -10.13 -15.98 -19.49
CA LYS A 131 -11.03 -16.93 -20.16
C LYS A 131 -12.51 -16.70 -19.86
N ASN A 132 -12.81 -16.07 -18.73
CA ASN A 132 -14.18 -15.76 -18.30
C ASN A 132 -14.57 -14.30 -18.61
N GLY A 133 -13.86 -13.59 -19.49
CA GLY A 133 -14.26 -12.26 -19.97
C GLY A 133 -13.80 -11.10 -19.11
N TYR A 134 -12.91 -11.30 -18.16
CA TYR A 134 -12.28 -10.21 -17.41
C TYR A 134 -10.97 -9.77 -18.08
N ILE A 135 -10.78 -8.48 -18.28
CA ILE A 135 -9.42 -7.96 -18.49
C ILE A 135 -8.64 -8.22 -17.21
N THR A 136 -7.44 -8.77 -17.31
CA THR A 136 -6.56 -8.90 -16.14
C THR A 136 -5.31 -8.08 -16.35
N ILE A 137 -4.90 -7.34 -15.33
CA ILE A 137 -3.77 -6.43 -15.39
C ILE A 137 -2.95 -6.57 -14.12
N ALA A 138 -1.69 -6.98 -14.26
CA ALA A 138 -0.80 -7.31 -13.15
C ALA A 138 0.55 -6.61 -13.36
N PRO A 139 0.91 -5.58 -12.58
CA PRO A 139 2.23 -4.98 -12.69
C PRO A 139 3.30 -5.93 -12.15
N ASP A 140 4.50 -5.83 -12.71
CA ASP A 140 5.69 -6.53 -12.21
C ASP A 140 6.17 -5.92 -10.89
N PHE A 141 5.84 -4.64 -10.68
CA PHE A 141 6.38 -3.69 -9.71
C PHE A 141 7.79 -3.21 -10.03
N SER A 142 8.16 -2.02 -9.53
CA SER A 142 9.53 -1.51 -9.64
C SER A 142 10.56 -2.54 -9.18
N GLY A 143 11.68 -2.64 -9.90
CA GLY A 143 12.75 -3.61 -9.67
C GLY A 143 12.50 -5.03 -10.19
N TYR A 144 11.42 -5.26 -10.95
CA TYR A 144 11.07 -6.54 -11.55
C TYR A 144 10.68 -6.41 -13.02
N GLY A 145 10.82 -7.51 -13.76
CA GLY A 145 10.45 -7.57 -15.17
C GLY A 145 11.19 -6.52 -15.97
N GLN A 146 10.44 -5.71 -16.72
CA GLN A 146 10.96 -4.60 -17.51
C GLN A 146 10.67 -3.23 -16.85
N SER A 147 10.31 -3.24 -15.56
CA SER A 147 10.12 -2.03 -14.78
C SER A 147 11.46 -1.40 -14.44
N ASP A 148 11.46 -0.08 -14.27
CA ASP A 148 12.61 0.65 -13.75
C ASP A 148 13.00 0.13 -12.35
N ALA A 149 14.25 0.44 -11.96
CA ALA A 149 14.80 0.05 -10.67
C ALA A 149 13.94 0.54 -9.50
N GLU A 150 13.86 -0.28 -8.45
CA GLU A 150 13.18 0.11 -7.21
C GLU A 150 14.04 1.07 -6.37
N ASP A 151 13.43 1.58 -5.30
CA ASP A 151 14.13 2.37 -4.30
C ASP A 151 15.33 1.59 -3.72
N ALA A 152 16.49 2.23 -3.63
CA ALA A 152 17.69 1.63 -3.06
C ALA A 152 17.49 1.23 -1.58
N ASN A 153 16.60 1.92 -0.87
CA ASN A 153 16.20 1.57 0.47
C ASN A 153 15.10 0.51 0.46
N ALA A 154 15.34 -0.59 1.17
CA ALA A 154 14.41 -1.71 1.26
C ALA A 154 13.04 -1.36 1.84
N LEU A 155 12.93 -0.32 2.67
CA LEU A 155 11.64 0.14 3.19
C LEU A 155 10.86 0.91 2.11
N GLY A 156 11.51 1.81 1.38
CA GLY A 156 10.90 2.53 0.26
C GLY A 156 10.42 1.58 -0.83
N ALA A 157 11.24 0.59 -1.17
CA ALA A 157 10.90 -0.44 -2.15
C ALA A 157 9.64 -1.24 -1.78
N ARG A 158 9.39 -1.45 -0.48
CA ARG A 158 8.19 -2.14 0.02
C ARG A 158 6.96 -1.23 0.09
N LEU A 159 7.13 -0.01 0.60
CA LEU A 159 6.02 0.90 0.87
C LEU A 159 5.45 1.56 -0.39
N VAL A 160 6.19 1.58 -1.50
CA VAL A 160 5.72 2.15 -2.77
C VAL A 160 4.71 1.24 -3.50
N LYS A 161 4.66 -0.07 -3.21
CA LYS A 161 3.85 -1.02 -4.00
C LYS A 161 2.34 -0.69 -4.04
N PRO A 162 1.68 -0.25 -2.95
CA PRO A 162 0.30 0.22 -3.01
C PRO A 162 0.13 1.46 -3.91
N VAL A 163 1.11 2.37 -3.94
CA VAL A 163 1.10 3.54 -4.82
C VAL A 163 1.16 3.11 -6.28
N GLU A 164 2.03 2.16 -6.62
CA GLU A 164 2.13 1.61 -7.97
C GLU A 164 0.79 1.00 -8.44
N ILE A 165 0.03 0.34 -7.56
CA ILE A 165 -1.31 -0.16 -7.89
C ILE A 165 -2.34 0.98 -8.04
N LEU A 166 -2.34 1.97 -7.15
CA LEU A 166 -3.28 3.10 -7.22
C LEU A 166 -3.06 3.91 -8.50
N ASP A 167 -1.80 4.16 -8.88
CA ASP A 167 -1.46 4.82 -10.14
C ASP A 167 -1.92 4.00 -11.35
N LEU A 168 -1.82 2.67 -11.28
CA LEU A 168 -2.34 1.76 -12.32
C LEU A 168 -3.87 1.86 -12.43
N ILE A 169 -4.58 1.85 -11.31
CA ILE A 169 -6.04 1.98 -11.26
C ILE A 169 -6.48 3.31 -11.88
N ALA A 170 -5.85 4.43 -11.49
CA ALA A 170 -6.12 5.74 -12.09
C ALA A 170 -5.86 5.75 -13.61
N SER A 171 -4.80 5.07 -14.03
CA SER A 171 -4.39 4.95 -15.43
C SER A 171 -5.33 4.07 -16.27
N LEU A 172 -6.23 3.27 -15.68
CA LEU A 172 -7.21 2.45 -16.42
C LEU A 172 -8.11 3.28 -17.33
N SER A 173 -8.35 4.55 -16.98
CA SER A 173 -9.10 5.50 -17.83
C SER A 173 -8.50 5.69 -19.23
N THR A 174 -7.23 5.33 -19.41
CA THR A 174 -6.51 5.42 -20.68
C THR A 174 -6.55 4.13 -21.50
N LEU A 175 -7.11 3.04 -20.94
CA LEU A 175 -7.30 1.76 -21.63
C LEU A 175 -8.74 1.69 -22.17
N PRO A 176 -8.98 1.86 -23.48
CA PRO A 176 -10.33 2.05 -24.02
C PRO A 176 -11.30 0.89 -23.77
N GLN A 177 -10.78 -0.32 -23.57
CA GLN A 177 -11.56 -1.52 -23.31
C GLN A 177 -11.93 -1.69 -21.82
N ALA A 178 -11.36 -0.88 -20.92
CA ALA A 178 -11.58 -1.00 -19.49
C ALA A 178 -12.96 -0.46 -19.09
N ASP A 179 -13.72 -1.26 -18.35
CA ASP A 179 -14.93 -0.79 -17.66
C ASP A 179 -14.56 -0.29 -16.26
N LEU A 180 -14.52 1.03 -16.09
CA LEU A 180 -14.14 1.68 -14.85
C LEU A 180 -15.17 1.49 -13.72
N ASN A 181 -16.39 1.07 -14.02
CA ASN A 181 -17.41 0.78 -13.01
C ASN A 181 -17.25 -0.62 -12.40
N ASN A 182 -16.50 -1.50 -13.06
CA ASN A 182 -16.32 -2.90 -12.68
C ASN A 182 -14.82 -3.22 -12.53
N VAL A 183 -14.20 -2.60 -11.52
CA VAL A 183 -12.80 -2.84 -11.16
C VAL A 183 -12.73 -3.72 -9.91
N PHE A 184 -12.03 -4.85 -10.02
CA PHE A 184 -11.88 -5.84 -8.96
C PHE A 184 -10.41 -5.95 -8.54
N LEU A 185 -10.18 -6.17 -7.25
CA LEU A 185 -8.84 -6.35 -6.71
C LEU A 185 -8.58 -7.82 -6.41
N TRP A 186 -7.42 -8.32 -6.81
CA TRP A 186 -6.97 -9.67 -6.50
C TRP A 186 -5.53 -9.65 -5.99
N GLY A 187 -5.25 -10.39 -4.93
CA GLY A 187 -3.90 -10.47 -4.38
C GLY A 187 -3.61 -11.82 -3.75
N HIS A 188 -2.40 -12.35 -3.98
CA HIS A 188 -1.92 -13.58 -3.38
C HIS A 188 -0.82 -13.30 -2.36
N SER A 189 -0.89 -13.90 -1.16
CA SER A 189 0.12 -13.74 -0.10
C SER A 189 0.42 -12.26 0.19
N ASN A 190 1.67 -11.79 0.02
CA ASN A 190 2.04 -10.38 0.16
C ASN A 190 1.22 -9.45 -0.74
N GLY A 191 0.83 -9.90 -1.95
CA GLY A 191 -0.06 -9.16 -2.84
C GLY A 191 -1.45 -8.91 -2.23
N GLY A 192 -1.93 -9.80 -1.36
CA GLY A 192 -3.16 -9.58 -0.61
C GLY A 192 -3.05 -8.41 0.37
N GLN A 193 -1.92 -8.31 1.09
CA GLN A 193 -1.66 -7.18 2.00
C GLN A 193 -1.50 -5.86 1.24
N ILE A 194 -0.86 -5.87 0.07
CA ILE A 194 -0.80 -4.71 -0.83
C ILE A 194 -2.22 -4.30 -1.24
N MET A 195 -3.05 -5.23 -1.68
CA MET A 195 -4.42 -4.94 -2.12
C MET A 195 -5.33 -4.42 -1.02
N LEU A 196 -5.17 -4.88 0.23
CA LEU A 196 -5.88 -4.31 1.38
C LEU A 196 -5.46 -2.85 1.63
N SER A 197 -4.19 -2.53 1.41
CA SER A 197 -3.67 -1.16 1.53
C SER A 197 -4.23 -0.26 0.44
N VAL A 198 -4.33 -0.77 -0.79
CA VAL A 198 -4.97 -0.11 -1.93
C VAL A 198 -6.45 0.14 -1.66
N ALA A 199 -7.18 -0.86 -1.17
CA ALA A 199 -8.62 -0.72 -0.86
C ALA A 199 -8.89 0.35 0.20
N ARG A 200 -7.94 0.58 1.12
CA ARG A 200 -8.03 1.71 2.06
C ARG A 200 -7.85 3.05 1.37
N GLY A 201 -6.88 3.18 0.47
CA GLY A 201 -6.62 4.41 -0.28
C GLY A 201 -7.74 4.78 -1.26
N ALA A 202 -8.27 3.81 -2.00
CA ALA A 202 -9.29 4.03 -3.04
C ALA A 202 -10.68 4.42 -2.50
N ARG A 203 -10.96 4.20 -1.21
CA ARG A 203 -12.30 4.43 -0.62
C ARG A 203 -12.73 5.91 -0.51
N SER A 204 -11.81 6.88 -0.65
CA SER A 204 -12.17 8.29 -0.43
C SER A 204 -13.04 8.91 -1.53
N GLU A 205 -13.05 8.34 -2.75
CA GLU A 205 -13.90 8.84 -3.83
C GLU A 205 -15.39 8.56 -3.58
N THR A 206 -15.73 7.45 -2.91
CA THR A 206 -17.13 7.06 -2.67
C THR A 206 -17.79 7.81 -1.51
N GLU A 207 -17.02 8.26 -0.51
CA GLU A 207 -17.53 8.95 0.69
C GLU A 207 -17.62 10.48 0.55
N SER A 208 -17.02 11.05 -0.51
CA SER A 208 -17.00 12.51 -0.72
C SER A 208 -18.25 13.08 -1.41
N GLN A 209 -19.25 12.26 -1.74
CA GLN A 209 -20.57 12.74 -2.12
C GLN A 209 -21.36 13.02 -0.83
N PRO A 210 -21.62 14.29 -0.45
CA PRO A 210 -22.51 14.55 0.65
C PRO A 210 -23.88 13.99 0.26
N THR A 211 -24.38 13.01 1.02
CA THR A 211 -25.77 12.61 0.96
C THR A 211 -26.61 13.85 1.22
N GLY A 212 -27.10 14.47 0.14
CA GLY A 212 -28.03 15.58 0.20
C GLY A 212 -29.22 15.12 1.02
N LEU A 213 -29.39 15.72 2.19
CA LEU A 213 -30.62 15.63 2.95
C LEU A 213 -31.74 16.17 2.05
N HIS A 214 -32.57 15.26 1.55
CA HIS A 214 -33.88 15.61 1.02
C HIS A 214 -34.64 16.38 2.11
N PRO A 215 -35.15 17.60 1.85
CA PRO A 215 -36.09 18.21 2.77
C PRO A 215 -37.39 17.39 2.71
N GLU A 216 -37.77 16.80 3.84
CA GLU A 216 -39.09 16.22 4.02
C GLU A 216 -40.15 17.27 3.67
N GLY A 217 -41.05 16.91 2.76
CA GLY A 217 -42.18 17.72 2.38
C GLY A 217 -43.08 17.98 3.58
N ALA A 218 -43.10 19.23 4.04
CA ALA A 218 -44.18 19.75 4.86
C ALA A 218 -45.43 19.88 3.98
N GLY A 219 -46.30 18.89 4.03
CA GLY A 219 -47.63 18.93 3.44
C GLY A 219 -48.65 18.49 4.47
N THR A 220 -49.29 19.46 5.14
CA THR A 220 -50.76 19.61 5.25
C THR A 220 -51.08 20.72 6.25
N ASN A 221 -51.75 21.79 5.79
CA ASN A 221 -52.91 22.36 6.47
C ASN A 221 -53.70 23.31 5.54
N SER A 222 -54.88 22.82 5.16
CA SER A 222 -56.19 23.44 4.95
C SER A 222 -56.40 24.94 4.64
N LEU A 223 -57.50 25.17 3.89
CA LEU A 223 -58.35 26.37 3.69
C LEU A 223 -57.93 27.21 2.46
N GLY A 224 -58.77 27.60 1.49
CA GLY A 224 -60.23 27.59 1.32
C GLY A 224 -60.61 28.82 0.45
N ALA A 225 -61.60 28.68 -0.44
CA ALA A 225 -62.23 29.72 -1.29
C ALA A 225 -61.32 30.39 -2.35
N GLY A 226 -61.74 30.77 -3.55
CA GLY A 226 -63.05 30.95 -4.18
C GLY A 226 -62.86 32.02 -5.27
N VAL A 227 -63.64 31.89 -6.36
CA VAL A 227 -63.72 32.73 -7.57
C VAL A 227 -62.67 32.46 -8.65
#